data_AF-F8EYD6-F1
#
_entry.id   AF-F8EYD6-F1
#
_cell.length_a   1.000
_cell.length_b   1.000
_cell.length_c   1.000
_cell.angle_alpha   90.00
_cell.angle_beta   90.00
_cell.angle_gamma   90.00
#
_symmetry.space_group_name_H-M   'P 1'
#
loop_
_entity.id
_entity.type
_entity.pdbx_description
1 polymer ?
#
loop_
_entity_poly.entity_id
_entity_poly.type
_entity_poly.pdbx_seq_one_letter_code
_entity_poly.pdbx_strand_id
1 'polypeptide(L)'
;MDTMHEMSILELETELLRTEYPQLSPDHDPDIERYYDLRALGHSTEALVLYQSRLVPRYPDDQFRTKILKAYRTHSPLYGELMKQAYYQLGQRVLERTKKLIKYIAVKADSFNETDVYSTIKTADAILALLPRERFEAVMAIERLHRYAERLRYCEKSIAKAEALIRAYVTESLSIVEVERQRRKEEQARAQAEERRRLVARDKAELQKQQRLASEKEWQRALQEARPRTNLQKSSGAKERSPQVHIDLNSIRFSPVDLARIQIPPTLTRIEDKTLAFCFKYWNLIRDSAFERILFLYSRKYNTKHYEVFSTIQRGRLSGKRDEEILASVMGILITGYYYSIQGDRYLQRQWLLLKAKLEDGEKPLVPNVIQEHNRTSQRRRGQLKRTPVGAQSQRRASFPRGSPGGAENGKPSQAQRVDTENIASQNQPKIRQKIPETINAQSTLKDPIPAVSAQGFEAAKKGLEKPVRRFSVSERLMHLSGRSYDVYQDLFLAHVRTAIRRVLGKGKGLFFSLPQEAEDLVYEYLKRNYSNPYMNWDQSQEKQKLEALGFSLPAIETIIDECYRIMGK
;
A
#
# COMPACT_ATOMS: atom_id res chain seq x y z
N MET A 1 26.73 -44.54 -4.56
CA MET A 1 25.32 -44.97 -4.68
C MET A 1 24.63 -43.96 -5.60
N ASP A 2 24.73 -44.15 -6.91
CA ASP A 2 24.62 -43.02 -7.85
C ASP A 2 23.51 -43.27 -8.88
N THR A 3 22.28 -43.34 -8.37
CA THR A 3 21.04 -43.44 -9.14
C THR A 3 20.31 -42.10 -9.26
N MET A 4 21.07 -40.99 -9.29
CA MET A 4 20.50 -39.68 -9.62
C MET A 4 20.03 -39.70 -11.08
N HIS A 5 18.71 -39.72 -11.26
CA HIS A 5 18.09 -39.98 -12.56
C HIS A 5 18.49 -38.95 -13.62
N GLU A 6 18.95 -39.43 -14.77
CA GLU A 6 18.82 -38.67 -16.03
C GLU A 6 17.33 -38.53 -16.33
N MET A 7 16.74 -37.41 -15.93
CA MET A 7 15.33 -37.15 -16.20
C MET A 7 15.09 -37.01 -17.70
N SER A 8 14.08 -37.71 -18.20
CA SER A 8 13.65 -37.61 -19.59
C SER A 8 13.18 -36.19 -19.92
N ILE A 9 13.34 -35.75 -21.18
CA ILE A 9 12.86 -34.45 -21.65
C ILE A 9 11.36 -34.28 -21.34
N LEU A 10 10.58 -35.36 -21.44
CA LEU A 10 9.14 -35.41 -21.11
C LEU A 10 8.86 -35.19 -19.61
N GLU A 11 9.75 -35.63 -18.73
CA GLU A 11 9.66 -35.42 -17.28
C GLU A 11 9.98 -33.96 -16.92
N LEU A 12 10.97 -33.37 -17.60
CA LEU A 12 11.31 -31.95 -17.44
C LEU A 12 10.21 -31.04 -18.00
N GLU A 13 9.60 -31.37 -19.15
CA GLU A 13 8.38 -30.72 -19.64
C GLU A 13 7.24 -30.82 -18.61
N THR A 14 7.07 -31.98 -17.99
CA THR A 14 6.05 -32.22 -16.95
C THR A 14 6.34 -31.43 -15.65
N GLU A 15 7.61 -31.32 -15.23
CA GLU A 15 8.02 -30.50 -14.07
C GLU A 15 7.76 -29.01 -14.33
N LEU A 16 8.14 -28.52 -15.51
CA LEU A 16 7.87 -27.14 -15.94
C LEU A 16 6.36 -26.86 -15.99
N LEU A 17 5.56 -27.76 -16.56
CA LEU A 17 4.10 -27.62 -16.62
C LEU A 17 3.44 -27.61 -15.25
N ARG A 18 3.85 -28.51 -14.34
CA ARG A 18 3.37 -28.52 -12.94
C ARG A 18 3.76 -27.25 -12.18
N THR A 19 4.84 -26.58 -12.60
CA THR A 19 5.31 -25.32 -12.01
C THR A 19 4.58 -24.09 -12.58
N GLU A 20 4.36 -24.02 -13.90
CA GLU A 20 3.58 -22.93 -14.53
C GLU A 20 2.07 -23.04 -14.27
N TYR A 21 1.51 -24.26 -14.34
CA TYR A 21 0.07 -24.54 -14.30
C TYR A 21 -0.26 -25.67 -13.28
N PRO A 22 -0.15 -25.43 -11.95
CA PRO A 22 -0.30 -26.48 -10.93
C PRO A 22 -1.69 -27.13 -10.81
N GLN A 23 -2.65 -26.73 -11.63
CA GLN A 23 -4.03 -27.24 -11.67
C GLN A 23 -4.36 -27.95 -13.00
N LEU A 24 -3.42 -27.98 -13.95
CA LEU A 24 -3.58 -28.61 -15.26
C LEU A 24 -3.03 -30.04 -15.21
N SER A 25 -3.77 -31.01 -15.75
CA SER A 25 -3.31 -32.39 -15.88
C SER A 25 -3.28 -32.83 -17.35
N PRO A 26 -2.67 -33.99 -17.69
CA PRO A 26 -2.73 -34.53 -19.04
C PRO A 26 -4.15 -34.90 -19.48
N ASP A 27 -5.05 -35.18 -18.54
CA ASP A 27 -6.40 -35.68 -18.80
C ASP A 27 -7.51 -34.62 -18.60
N HIS A 28 -7.22 -33.48 -17.94
CA HIS A 28 -8.22 -32.45 -17.62
C HIS A 28 -7.65 -31.02 -17.53
N ASP A 29 -8.47 -30.04 -17.91
CA ASP A 29 -8.24 -28.61 -17.66
C ASP A 29 -9.45 -27.99 -16.93
N PRO A 30 -9.31 -27.59 -15.64
CA PRO A 30 -10.41 -27.00 -14.88
C PRO A 30 -10.82 -25.61 -15.37
N ASP A 31 -10.03 -24.92 -16.21
CA ASP A 31 -10.49 -23.69 -16.87
C ASP A 31 -11.51 -23.99 -18.00
N ILE A 32 -11.49 -25.20 -18.60
CA ILE A 32 -12.48 -25.62 -19.60
C ILE A 32 -13.82 -25.92 -18.94
N GLU A 33 -13.80 -26.68 -17.83
CA GLU A 33 -14.95 -26.93 -16.97
C GLU A 33 -15.59 -25.62 -16.52
N ARG A 34 -14.79 -24.76 -15.88
CA ARG A 34 -15.25 -23.45 -15.41
C ARG A 34 -15.77 -22.52 -16.51
N TYR A 35 -15.24 -22.61 -17.73
CA TYR A 35 -15.78 -21.88 -18.88
C TYR A 35 -17.22 -22.31 -19.20
N TYR A 36 -17.51 -23.61 -19.13
CA TYR A 36 -18.87 -24.13 -19.34
C TYR A 36 -19.80 -23.87 -18.15
N ASP A 37 -19.31 -23.93 -16.91
CA ASP A 37 -20.09 -23.55 -15.71
C ASP A 37 -20.57 -22.10 -15.80
N LEU A 38 -19.66 -21.16 -16.10
CA LEU A 38 -19.99 -19.74 -16.26
C LEU A 38 -20.99 -19.52 -17.41
N ARG A 39 -20.95 -20.33 -18.47
CA ARG A 39 -21.94 -20.26 -19.56
C ARG A 39 -23.30 -20.84 -19.15
N ALA A 40 -23.34 -21.89 -18.34
CA ALA A 40 -24.56 -22.49 -17.81
C ALA A 40 -25.25 -21.58 -16.78
N LEU A 41 -24.47 -20.89 -15.93
CA LEU A 41 -24.94 -19.90 -14.96
C LEU A 41 -25.33 -18.55 -15.61
N GLY A 42 -25.18 -18.39 -16.92
CA GLY A 42 -25.50 -17.15 -17.64
C GLY A 42 -24.42 -16.06 -17.58
N HIS A 43 -23.33 -16.26 -16.83
CA HIS A 43 -22.16 -15.38 -16.68
C HIS A 43 -21.29 -15.30 -17.94
N SER A 44 -21.90 -14.94 -19.08
CA SER A 44 -21.26 -14.98 -20.40
C SER A 44 -20.10 -14.00 -20.56
N THR A 45 -20.10 -12.88 -19.84
CA THR A 45 -18.97 -11.93 -19.80
C THR A 45 -17.75 -12.54 -19.13
N GLU A 46 -17.91 -13.14 -17.94
CA GLU A 46 -16.84 -13.81 -17.21
C GLU A 46 -16.29 -15.02 -17.98
N ALA A 47 -17.16 -15.80 -18.63
CA ALA A 47 -16.76 -16.88 -19.51
C ALA A 47 -15.90 -16.41 -20.69
N LEU A 48 -16.26 -15.29 -21.35
CA LEU A 48 -15.47 -14.72 -22.44
C LEU A 48 -14.12 -14.19 -21.95
N VAL A 49 -14.07 -13.53 -20.78
CA VAL A 49 -12.81 -13.09 -20.16
C VAL A 49 -11.90 -14.29 -19.83
N LEU A 50 -12.45 -15.37 -19.28
CA LEU A 50 -11.70 -16.60 -19.01
C LEU A 50 -11.17 -17.22 -20.32
N TYR A 51 -12.02 -17.36 -21.34
CA TYR A 51 -11.63 -17.87 -22.66
C TYR A 51 -10.47 -17.07 -23.26
N GLN A 52 -10.59 -15.75 -23.32
CA GLN A 52 -9.58 -14.86 -23.92
C GLN A 52 -8.27 -14.81 -23.10
N SER A 53 -8.36 -14.80 -21.76
CA SER A 53 -7.18 -14.65 -20.90
C SER A 53 -6.43 -15.95 -20.60
N ARG A 54 -7.08 -17.11 -20.73
CA ARG A 54 -6.48 -18.43 -20.39
C ARG A 54 -6.52 -19.42 -21.53
N LEU A 55 -7.70 -19.71 -22.07
CA LEU A 55 -7.88 -20.79 -23.06
C LEU A 55 -7.25 -20.43 -24.42
N VAL A 56 -7.26 -19.16 -24.82
CA VAL A 56 -6.59 -18.69 -26.05
C VAL A 56 -5.05 -18.78 -25.93
N PRO A 57 -4.37 -18.25 -24.88
CA PRO A 57 -2.93 -18.47 -24.70
C PRO A 57 -2.52 -19.95 -24.52
N ARG A 58 -3.32 -20.72 -23.77
CA ARG A 58 -3.06 -22.15 -23.52
C ARG A 58 -3.21 -22.98 -24.79
N TYR A 59 -4.21 -22.72 -25.61
CA TYR A 59 -4.51 -23.44 -26.85
C TYR A 59 -4.58 -22.45 -28.03
N PRO A 60 -3.44 -22.01 -28.60
CA PRO A 60 -3.41 -20.87 -29.53
C PRO A 60 -4.10 -21.13 -30.87
N ASP A 61 -3.98 -22.33 -31.44
CA ASP A 61 -4.73 -22.71 -32.64
C ASP A 61 -6.24 -22.78 -32.34
N ASP A 62 -7.02 -22.00 -33.10
CA ASP A 62 -8.46 -21.93 -32.98
C ASP A 62 -9.17 -23.22 -33.40
N GLN A 63 -8.63 -23.97 -34.38
CA GLN A 63 -9.22 -25.23 -34.80
C GLN A 63 -9.09 -26.29 -33.71
N PHE A 64 -7.89 -26.47 -33.15
CA PHE A 64 -7.62 -27.39 -32.06
C PHE A 64 -8.33 -26.99 -30.76
N ARG A 65 -8.32 -25.70 -30.39
CA ARG A 65 -9.10 -25.15 -29.27
C ARG A 65 -10.60 -25.45 -29.42
N THR A 66 -11.16 -25.24 -30.61
CA THR A 66 -12.58 -25.54 -30.90
C THR A 66 -12.86 -27.04 -30.85
N LYS A 67 -11.95 -27.91 -31.34
CA LYS A 67 -12.08 -29.38 -31.23
C LYS A 67 -12.11 -29.84 -29.78
N ILE A 68 -11.19 -29.37 -28.94
CA ILE A 68 -11.12 -29.71 -27.50
C ILE A 68 -12.40 -29.27 -26.77
N LEU A 69 -12.81 -28.01 -26.94
CA LEU A 69 -13.99 -27.48 -26.25
C LEU A 69 -15.28 -28.17 -26.69
N LYS A 70 -15.41 -28.50 -27.98
CA LYS A 70 -16.50 -29.33 -28.48
C LYS A 70 -16.47 -30.73 -27.86
N ALA A 71 -15.31 -31.40 -27.85
CA ALA A 71 -15.15 -32.75 -27.30
C ALA A 71 -15.52 -32.82 -25.81
N TYR A 72 -15.09 -31.83 -25.02
CA TYR A 72 -15.51 -31.70 -23.61
C TYR A 72 -17.03 -31.55 -23.49
N ARG A 73 -17.62 -30.58 -24.19
CA ARG A 73 -19.07 -30.27 -24.13
C ARG A 73 -19.95 -31.46 -24.52
N THR A 74 -19.51 -32.31 -25.45
CA THR A 74 -20.27 -33.49 -25.89
C THR A 74 -19.87 -34.77 -25.16
N HIS A 75 -19.09 -34.69 -24.07
CA HIS A 75 -18.52 -35.83 -23.34
C HIS A 75 -17.89 -36.89 -24.27
N SER A 76 -17.17 -36.43 -25.29
CA SER A 76 -16.57 -37.29 -26.31
C SER A 76 -15.38 -38.07 -25.72
N PRO A 77 -15.24 -39.38 -26.00
CA PRO A 77 -14.08 -40.16 -25.54
C PRO A 77 -12.75 -39.59 -26.05
N LEU A 78 -12.76 -38.88 -27.19
CA LEU A 78 -11.59 -38.21 -27.76
C LEU A 78 -11.08 -37.03 -26.93
N TYR A 79 -11.82 -36.54 -25.92
CA TYR A 79 -11.38 -35.41 -25.10
C TYR A 79 -10.04 -35.69 -24.40
N GLY A 80 -9.86 -36.89 -23.82
CA GLY A 80 -8.63 -37.24 -23.11
C GLY A 80 -7.40 -37.35 -24.03
N GLU A 81 -7.58 -37.80 -25.28
CA GLU A 81 -6.51 -37.86 -26.28
C GLU A 81 -6.10 -36.47 -26.74
N LEU A 82 -7.08 -35.61 -27.06
CA LEU A 82 -6.84 -34.22 -27.44
C LEU A 82 -6.21 -33.43 -26.28
N MET A 83 -6.63 -33.69 -25.04
CA MET A 83 -6.07 -33.04 -23.86
C MET A 83 -4.61 -33.45 -23.61
N LYS A 84 -4.26 -34.73 -23.81
CA LYS A 84 -2.86 -35.21 -23.77
C LYS A 84 -2.00 -34.56 -24.86
N GLN A 85 -2.50 -34.49 -26.09
CA GLN A 85 -1.83 -33.79 -27.18
C GLN A 85 -1.60 -32.32 -26.85
N ALA A 86 -2.59 -31.66 -26.24
CA ALA A 86 -2.52 -30.25 -25.87
C ALA A 86 -1.56 -29.99 -24.70
N TYR A 87 -1.53 -30.87 -23.70
CA TYR A 87 -0.59 -30.84 -22.59
C TYR A 87 0.85 -30.94 -23.10
N TYR A 88 1.13 -31.88 -24.01
CA TYR A 88 2.44 -32.03 -24.65
C TYR A 88 2.86 -30.79 -25.46
N GLN A 89 1.97 -30.26 -26.32
CA GLN A 89 2.21 -29.02 -27.08
C GLN A 89 2.39 -27.76 -26.20
N LEU A 90 1.83 -27.75 -24.99
CA LEU A 90 2.10 -26.71 -24.00
C LEU A 90 3.48 -26.91 -23.37
N GLY A 91 3.82 -28.15 -23.00
CA GLY A 91 5.13 -28.52 -22.43
C GLY A 91 6.30 -28.11 -23.33
N GLN A 92 6.25 -28.49 -24.60
CA GLN A 92 7.24 -28.07 -25.61
C GLN A 92 7.40 -26.54 -25.68
N ARG A 93 6.30 -25.78 -25.69
CA ARG A 93 6.35 -24.30 -25.74
C ARG A 93 6.95 -23.69 -24.47
N VAL A 94 6.62 -24.24 -23.30
CA VAL A 94 7.21 -23.80 -22.02
C VAL A 94 8.69 -24.14 -21.98
N LEU A 95 9.09 -25.33 -22.43
CA LEU A 95 10.49 -25.74 -22.56
C LEU A 95 11.27 -24.80 -23.50
N GLU A 96 10.75 -24.49 -24.68
CA GLU A 96 11.40 -23.55 -25.61
C GLU A 96 11.45 -22.10 -25.09
N ARG A 97 10.46 -21.67 -24.29
CA ARG A 97 10.52 -20.39 -23.56
C ARG A 97 11.66 -20.41 -22.53
N THR A 98 11.80 -21.50 -21.77
CA THR A 98 12.87 -21.69 -20.77
C THR A 98 14.25 -21.74 -21.42
N LYS A 99 14.44 -22.48 -22.53
CA LYS A 99 15.70 -22.49 -23.29
C LYS A 99 16.08 -21.10 -23.80
N LYS A 100 15.11 -20.32 -24.30
CA LYS A 100 15.35 -18.93 -24.75
C LYS A 100 15.81 -18.02 -23.60
N LEU A 101 15.24 -18.15 -22.41
CA LEU A 101 15.70 -17.42 -21.22
C LEU A 101 17.11 -17.86 -20.79
N ILE A 102 17.37 -19.17 -20.72
CA ILE A 102 18.70 -19.74 -20.44
C ILE A 102 19.73 -19.17 -21.43
N LYS A 103 19.47 -19.21 -22.73
CA LYS A 103 20.38 -18.65 -23.75
C LYS A 103 20.61 -17.14 -23.55
N TYR A 104 19.58 -16.38 -23.18
CA TYR A 104 19.73 -14.93 -22.96
C TYR A 104 20.58 -14.62 -21.72
N ILE A 105 20.40 -15.35 -20.62
CA ILE A 105 21.22 -15.22 -19.40
C ILE A 105 22.67 -15.65 -19.67
N ALA A 106 22.87 -16.78 -20.37
CA ALA A 106 24.18 -17.27 -20.77
C ALA A 106 24.97 -16.21 -21.56
N VAL A 107 24.37 -15.61 -22.59
CA VAL A 107 24.99 -14.52 -23.37
C VAL A 107 25.37 -13.31 -22.52
N LYS A 108 24.70 -13.04 -21.39
CA LYS A 108 25.15 -12.01 -20.44
C LYS A 108 26.33 -12.50 -19.59
N ALA A 109 26.26 -13.70 -19.03
CA ALA A 109 27.31 -14.27 -18.19
C ALA A 109 28.64 -14.50 -18.95
N ASP A 110 28.58 -14.88 -20.22
CA ASP A 110 29.76 -15.02 -21.08
C ASP A 110 30.40 -13.65 -21.41
N SER A 111 29.63 -12.55 -21.34
CA SER A 111 30.08 -11.21 -21.77
C SER A 111 30.81 -10.37 -20.71
N PHE A 112 30.90 -10.84 -19.44
CA PHE A 112 31.55 -10.07 -18.37
C PHE A 112 32.98 -10.50 -18.07
N ASN A 113 33.81 -9.50 -17.79
CA ASN A 113 35.19 -9.65 -17.36
C ASN A 113 35.26 -9.60 -15.83
N GLU A 114 35.72 -10.70 -15.21
CA GLU A 114 35.85 -10.85 -13.75
C GLU A 114 36.88 -9.88 -13.13
N THR A 115 37.80 -9.33 -13.91
CA THR A 115 38.76 -8.30 -13.45
C THR A 115 38.19 -6.88 -13.50
N ASP A 116 37.07 -6.65 -14.19
CA ASP A 116 36.40 -5.34 -14.22
C ASP A 116 35.19 -5.33 -13.27
N VAL A 117 35.33 -4.55 -12.19
CA VAL A 117 34.29 -4.27 -11.20
C VAL A 117 33.00 -3.76 -11.84
N TYR A 118 33.11 -2.89 -12.84
CA TYR A 118 31.96 -2.24 -13.47
C TYR A 118 31.22 -3.20 -14.40
N SER A 119 31.94 -3.94 -15.26
CA SER A 119 31.37 -5.03 -16.07
C SER A 119 30.69 -6.09 -15.20
N THR A 120 31.31 -6.47 -14.08
CA THR A 120 30.79 -7.46 -13.13
C THR A 120 29.48 -7.01 -12.48
N ILE A 121 29.44 -5.81 -11.88
CA ILE A 121 28.21 -5.25 -11.28
C ILE A 121 27.11 -5.07 -12.33
N LYS A 122 27.44 -4.44 -13.47
CA LYS A 122 26.49 -4.17 -14.55
C LYS A 122 25.88 -5.46 -15.13
N THR A 123 26.65 -6.55 -15.17
CA THR A 123 26.15 -7.85 -15.62
C THR A 123 25.31 -8.54 -14.55
N ALA A 124 25.67 -8.44 -13.27
CA ALA A 124 24.85 -8.95 -12.18
C ALA A 124 23.47 -8.25 -12.15
N ASP A 125 23.43 -6.92 -12.21
CA ASP A 125 22.20 -6.14 -12.27
C ASP A 125 21.37 -6.48 -13.54
N ALA A 126 22.02 -6.67 -14.69
CA ALA A 126 21.35 -7.05 -15.94
C ALA A 126 20.79 -8.48 -15.96
N ILE A 127 21.37 -9.40 -15.17
CA ILE A 127 20.83 -10.76 -14.99
C ILE A 127 19.71 -10.74 -13.93
N LEU A 128 19.85 -9.98 -12.83
CA LEU A 128 18.78 -9.79 -11.84
C LEU A 128 17.51 -9.19 -12.46
N ALA A 129 17.64 -8.29 -13.44
CA ALA A 129 16.51 -7.72 -14.17
C ALA A 129 15.64 -8.76 -14.94
N LEU A 130 16.15 -9.99 -15.12
CA LEU A 130 15.46 -11.11 -15.78
C LEU A 130 14.84 -12.11 -14.78
N LEU A 131 15.12 -11.94 -13.49
CA LEU A 131 14.77 -12.85 -12.40
C LEU A 131 13.69 -12.22 -11.49
N PRO A 132 13.10 -12.98 -10.53
CA PRO A 132 12.26 -12.40 -9.49
C PRO A 132 12.96 -11.26 -8.74
N ARG A 133 12.20 -10.22 -8.36
CA ARG A 133 12.77 -9.02 -7.72
C ARG A 133 13.26 -9.26 -6.28
N GLU A 134 12.76 -10.29 -5.60
CA GLU A 134 13.17 -10.61 -4.23
C GLU A 134 14.51 -11.37 -4.22
N ARG A 135 15.46 -10.90 -3.40
CA ARG A 135 16.85 -11.40 -3.36
C ARG A 135 16.96 -12.92 -3.30
N PHE A 136 16.25 -13.56 -2.36
CA PHE A 136 16.29 -15.02 -2.19
C PHE A 136 15.54 -15.76 -3.30
N GLU A 137 14.44 -15.20 -3.84
CA GLU A 137 13.74 -15.78 -4.98
C GLU A 137 14.58 -15.74 -6.26
N ALA A 138 15.38 -14.69 -6.46
CA ALA A 138 16.32 -14.59 -7.58
C ALA A 138 17.38 -15.70 -7.54
N VAL A 139 17.97 -15.98 -6.38
CA VAL A 139 18.93 -17.09 -6.18
C VAL A 139 18.25 -18.44 -6.43
N MET A 140 17.08 -18.68 -5.82
CA MET A 140 16.29 -19.91 -6.03
C MET A 140 15.79 -20.09 -7.48
N ALA A 141 15.70 -19.00 -8.26
CA ALA A 141 15.34 -19.04 -9.68
C ALA A 141 16.56 -19.38 -10.56
N ILE A 142 17.73 -18.75 -10.35
CA ILE A 142 18.92 -19.04 -11.14
C ILE A 142 19.47 -20.47 -10.86
N GLU A 143 19.43 -20.95 -9.61
CA GLU A 143 19.73 -22.36 -9.26
C GLU A 143 18.79 -23.36 -9.96
N ARG A 144 17.56 -22.96 -10.27
CA ARG A 144 16.58 -23.82 -10.95
C ARG A 144 16.82 -23.81 -12.45
N LEU A 145 17.11 -22.64 -13.02
CA LEU A 145 17.54 -22.50 -14.41
C LEU A 145 18.87 -23.22 -14.67
N HIS A 146 19.77 -23.28 -13.68
CA HIS A 146 21.00 -24.07 -13.75
C HIS A 146 20.71 -25.56 -13.81
N ARG A 147 19.88 -26.10 -12.90
CA ARG A 147 19.44 -27.51 -12.96
C ARG A 147 18.69 -27.87 -14.24
N TYR A 148 17.99 -26.92 -14.86
CA TYR A 148 17.41 -27.11 -16.19
C TYR A 148 18.47 -27.05 -17.31
N ALA A 149 19.49 -26.19 -17.19
CA ALA A 149 20.62 -26.13 -18.12
C ALA A 149 21.46 -27.42 -18.11
N GLU A 150 21.77 -27.95 -16.92
CA GLU A 150 22.45 -29.25 -16.72
C GLU A 150 21.66 -30.40 -17.38
N ARG A 151 20.38 -30.58 -16.99
CA ARG A 151 19.53 -31.67 -17.49
C ARG A 151 19.28 -31.59 -19.00
N LEU A 152 19.21 -30.39 -19.57
CA LEU A 152 19.09 -30.18 -21.02
C LEU A 152 20.45 -30.20 -21.75
N ARG A 153 21.57 -30.31 -21.02
CA ARG A 153 22.95 -30.15 -21.51
C ARG A 153 23.12 -28.89 -22.37
N TYR A 154 22.51 -27.78 -21.93
CA TYR A 154 22.27 -26.57 -22.72
C TYR A 154 22.70 -25.30 -21.99
N CYS A 155 23.80 -24.69 -22.46
CA CYS A 155 24.42 -23.49 -21.86
C CYS A 155 24.85 -23.64 -20.37
N GLU A 156 24.98 -24.88 -19.88
CA GLU A 156 25.38 -25.28 -18.53
C GLU A 156 26.45 -24.37 -17.90
N LYS A 157 27.68 -24.35 -18.45
CA LYS A 157 28.82 -23.59 -17.90
C LYS A 157 28.56 -22.09 -17.79
N SER A 158 27.87 -21.51 -18.78
CA SER A 158 27.50 -20.09 -18.78
C SER A 158 26.45 -19.78 -17.71
N ILE A 159 25.52 -20.70 -17.43
CA ILE A 159 24.56 -20.57 -16.33
C ILE A 159 25.21 -20.83 -14.98
N ALA A 160 26.16 -21.77 -14.86
CA ALA A 160 26.95 -21.94 -13.64
C ALA A 160 27.70 -20.64 -13.27
N LYS A 161 28.32 -19.99 -14.26
CA LYS A 161 28.95 -18.66 -14.10
C LYS A 161 27.93 -17.58 -13.71
N ALA A 162 26.72 -17.61 -14.28
CA ALA A 162 25.63 -16.71 -13.91
C ALA A 162 25.15 -16.92 -12.46
N GLU A 163 24.99 -18.18 -12.04
CA GLU A 163 24.56 -18.56 -10.69
C GLU A 163 25.59 -18.11 -9.66
N ALA A 164 26.88 -18.38 -9.89
CA ALA A 164 27.97 -17.96 -9.02
C ALA A 164 28.02 -16.42 -8.87
N LEU A 165 27.90 -15.68 -9.97
CA LEU A 165 27.85 -14.20 -9.96
C LEU A 165 26.65 -13.68 -9.17
N ILE A 166 25.44 -14.20 -9.44
CA ILE A 166 24.22 -13.76 -8.76
C ILE A 166 24.26 -14.11 -7.27
N ARG A 167 24.69 -15.33 -6.92
CA ARG A 167 24.86 -15.75 -5.53
C ARG A 167 25.78 -14.78 -4.79
N ALA A 168 26.99 -14.58 -5.28
CA ALA A 168 27.99 -13.74 -4.62
C ALA A 168 27.61 -12.24 -4.55
N TYR A 169 26.86 -11.74 -5.54
CA TYR A 169 26.33 -10.36 -5.55
C TYR A 169 25.16 -10.17 -4.58
N VAL A 170 24.31 -11.18 -4.40
CA VAL A 170 23.12 -11.14 -3.52
C VAL A 170 23.46 -11.46 -2.06
N THR A 171 24.38 -12.39 -1.80
CA THR A 171 24.88 -12.74 -0.45
C THR A 171 26.01 -11.84 0.03
N GLU A 172 26.28 -10.75 -0.70
CA GLU A 172 27.22 -9.67 -0.36
C GLU A 172 28.68 -10.14 -0.14
N SER A 173 29.04 -11.34 -0.62
CA SER A 173 30.37 -11.95 -0.48
C SER A 173 31.38 -11.51 -1.55
N LEU A 174 31.01 -10.58 -2.43
CA LEU A 174 31.92 -9.87 -3.32
C LEU A 174 32.52 -8.65 -2.61
N SER A 175 33.67 -8.83 -1.96
CA SER A 175 34.44 -7.75 -1.30
C SER A 175 34.70 -6.55 -2.23
N ILE A 176 34.91 -6.83 -3.52
CA ILE A 176 35.08 -5.85 -4.60
C ILE A 176 33.86 -4.92 -4.75
N VAL A 177 32.65 -5.45 -4.54
CA VAL A 177 31.38 -4.70 -4.64
C VAL A 177 31.13 -3.85 -3.39
N GLU A 178 31.61 -4.27 -2.22
CA GLU A 178 31.56 -3.47 -0.99
C GLU A 178 32.39 -2.19 -1.15
N VAL A 179 33.62 -2.30 -1.68
CA VAL A 179 34.54 -1.17 -1.91
C VAL A 179 33.92 -0.13 -2.85
N GLU A 180 33.38 -0.54 -4.00
CA GLU A 180 32.75 0.37 -4.97
C GLU A 180 31.45 0.99 -4.43
N ARG A 181 30.64 0.24 -3.66
CA ARG A 181 29.46 0.80 -2.98
C ARG A 181 29.85 1.81 -1.89
N GLN A 182 30.94 1.57 -1.17
CA GLN A 182 31.44 2.50 -0.15
C GLN A 182 31.99 3.79 -0.79
N ARG A 183 32.77 3.67 -1.86
CA ARG A 183 33.25 4.81 -2.66
C ARG A 183 32.11 5.72 -3.11
N ARG A 184 31.02 5.16 -3.66
CA ARG A 184 29.85 5.95 -4.11
C ARG A 184 29.15 6.68 -2.97
N LYS A 185 29.07 6.08 -1.77
CA LYS A 185 28.56 6.77 -0.57
C LYS A 185 29.44 7.96 -0.18
N GLU A 186 30.77 7.81 -0.26
CA GLU A 186 31.70 8.91 0.01
C GLU A 186 31.60 10.05 -1.00
N GLU A 187 31.52 9.74 -2.30
CA GLU A 187 31.35 10.75 -3.35
C GLU A 187 30.02 11.52 -3.16
N GLN A 188 28.92 10.83 -2.84
CA GLN A 188 27.64 11.46 -2.49
C GLN A 188 27.71 12.29 -1.20
N ALA A 189 28.40 11.81 -0.16
CA ALA A 189 28.57 12.55 1.09
C ALA A 189 29.41 13.82 0.91
N ARG A 190 30.44 13.78 0.05
CA ARG A 190 31.24 14.97 -0.33
C ARG A 190 30.38 16.00 -1.06
N ALA A 191 29.58 15.58 -2.04
CA ALA A 191 28.66 16.47 -2.75
C ALA A 191 27.65 17.16 -1.79
N GLN A 192 27.00 16.38 -0.91
CA GLN A 192 26.08 16.94 0.09
C GLN A 192 26.78 17.88 1.10
N ALA A 193 28.04 17.61 1.45
CA ALA A 193 28.84 18.49 2.30
C ALA A 193 29.18 19.82 1.60
N GLU A 194 29.44 19.81 0.29
CA GLU A 194 29.62 21.03 -0.49
C GLU A 194 28.34 21.85 -0.63
N GLU A 195 27.20 21.22 -0.89
CA GLU A 195 25.91 21.93 -0.92
C GLU A 195 25.60 22.60 0.43
N ARG A 196 25.80 21.88 1.54
CA ARG A 196 25.68 22.45 2.90
C ARG A 196 26.63 23.63 3.12
N ARG A 197 27.88 23.56 2.64
CA ARG A 197 28.84 24.68 2.71
C ARG A 197 28.37 25.88 1.88
N ARG A 198 27.80 25.67 0.69
CA ARG A 198 27.24 26.73 -0.16
C ARG A 198 26.03 27.40 0.49
N LEU A 199 25.14 26.64 1.11
CA LEU A 199 24.00 27.15 1.88
C LEU A 199 24.46 28.00 3.07
N VAL A 200 25.35 27.47 3.93
CA VAL A 200 25.88 28.22 5.08
C VAL A 200 26.63 29.50 4.66
N ALA A 201 27.32 29.49 3.51
CA ALA A 201 27.95 30.69 2.97
C ALA A 201 26.92 31.75 2.51
N ARG A 202 25.81 31.32 1.90
CA ARG A 202 24.70 32.20 1.51
C ARG A 202 24.02 32.82 2.73
N ASP A 203 23.64 32.02 3.72
CA ASP A 203 22.99 32.47 4.94
C ASP A 203 23.86 33.49 5.70
N LYS A 204 25.17 33.24 5.76
CA LYS A 204 26.15 34.15 6.36
C LYS A 204 26.26 35.49 5.61
N ALA A 205 26.22 35.46 4.28
CA ALA A 205 26.22 36.68 3.47
C ALA A 205 24.92 37.48 3.62
N GLU A 206 23.77 36.79 3.74
CA GLU A 206 22.47 37.42 3.96
C GLU A 206 22.37 38.06 5.37
N LEU A 207 22.86 37.39 6.41
CA LEU A 207 23.01 37.97 7.75
C LEU A 207 23.90 39.22 7.74
N GLN A 208 25.03 39.20 7.02
CA GLN A 208 25.88 40.40 6.88
C GLN A 208 25.17 41.54 6.13
N LYS A 209 24.34 41.24 5.13
CA LYS A 209 23.52 42.24 4.43
C LYS A 209 22.46 42.84 5.36
N GLN A 210 21.80 42.02 6.19
CA GLN A 210 20.84 42.48 7.19
C GLN A 210 21.51 43.38 8.25
N GLN A 211 22.72 43.03 8.71
CA GLN A 211 23.49 43.85 9.65
C GLN A 211 23.86 45.22 9.06
N ARG A 212 24.28 45.29 7.79
CA ARG A 212 24.53 46.59 7.11
C ARG A 212 23.26 47.43 7.04
N LEU A 213 22.15 46.85 6.58
CA LEU A 213 20.85 47.51 6.49
C LEU A 213 20.30 47.96 7.86
N ALA A 214 20.66 47.29 8.96
CA ALA A 214 20.36 47.74 10.31
C ALA A 214 21.21 48.97 10.67
N SER A 215 22.53 48.91 10.48
CA SER A 215 23.43 50.05 10.78
C SER A 215 23.15 51.29 9.92
N GLU A 216 22.70 51.11 8.66
CA GLU A 216 22.27 52.21 7.79
C GLU A 216 20.98 52.87 8.32
N LYS A 217 20.03 52.09 8.84
CA LYS A 217 18.81 52.61 9.47
C LYS A 217 19.09 53.30 10.81
N GLU A 218 20.04 52.80 11.59
CA GLU A 218 20.52 53.45 12.81
C GLU A 218 21.21 54.78 12.51
N TRP A 219 22.07 54.83 11.48
CA TRP A 219 22.69 56.06 10.99
C TRP A 219 21.66 57.08 10.48
N GLN A 220 20.65 56.63 9.74
CA GLN A 220 19.54 57.48 9.29
C GLN A 220 18.71 58.04 10.45
N ARG A 221 18.47 57.25 11.51
CA ARG A 221 17.81 57.73 12.74
C ARG A 221 18.65 58.78 13.47
N ALA A 222 19.95 58.53 13.65
CA ALA A 222 20.87 59.50 14.24
C ALA A 222 20.90 60.83 13.45
N LEU A 223 20.80 60.79 12.12
CA LEU A 223 20.66 61.99 11.29
C LEU A 223 19.33 62.75 11.49
N GLN A 224 18.24 62.05 11.79
CA GLN A 224 16.94 62.65 12.08
C GLN A 224 16.89 63.26 13.50
N GLU A 225 17.51 62.58 14.47
CA GLU A 225 17.68 63.03 15.86
C GLU A 225 18.64 64.24 15.98
N ALA A 226 19.50 64.46 14.97
CA ALA A 226 20.40 65.62 14.92
C ALA A 226 19.72 66.97 14.55
N ARG A 227 18.39 67.02 14.37
CA ARG A 227 17.66 68.30 14.30
C ARG A 227 17.52 68.92 15.69
N PRO A 228 17.69 70.24 15.84
CA PRO A 228 18.15 70.82 17.10
C PRO A 228 17.12 70.74 18.24
N ARG A 229 17.45 69.95 19.27
CA ARG A 229 17.00 70.18 20.64
C ARG A 229 18.21 70.50 21.51
N THR A 230 18.07 71.53 22.34
CA THR A 230 19.18 72.19 23.02
C THR A 230 19.57 71.52 24.34
N ASN A 231 20.90 71.44 24.53
CA ASN A 231 21.64 71.44 25.80
C ASN A 231 21.78 70.17 26.66
N LEU A 232 23.06 69.99 27.06
CA LEU A 232 23.59 69.33 28.28
C LEU A 232 23.46 67.78 28.34
N GLN A 233 24.50 67.00 27.97
CA GLN A 233 25.74 66.68 28.73
C GLN A 233 25.53 65.60 29.83
N LYS A 234 26.40 64.60 30.08
CA LYS A 234 27.65 64.14 29.42
C LYS A 234 28.08 62.75 29.97
N SER A 235 28.39 61.77 29.10
CA SER A 235 29.29 60.63 29.38
C SER A 235 29.47 59.77 28.12
N SER A 236 30.59 59.89 27.38
CA SER A 236 31.82 59.09 27.56
C SER A 236 31.58 57.58 27.45
N GLY A 237 31.85 57.00 26.28
CA GLY A 237 31.49 55.60 25.99
C GLY A 237 32.60 54.57 26.22
N ALA A 238 32.18 53.32 26.24
CA ALA A 238 33.03 52.16 26.00
C ALA A 238 32.31 51.22 25.02
N LYS A 239 33.04 50.59 24.09
CA LYS A 239 32.53 49.41 23.37
C LYS A 239 32.68 48.21 24.30
N GLU A 240 31.78 48.08 25.26
CA GLU A 240 31.70 46.89 26.09
C GLU A 240 31.51 45.66 25.19
N ARG A 241 32.43 44.69 25.32
CA ARG A 241 32.13 43.33 24.88
C ARG A 241 30.98 42.86 25.77
N SER A 242 29.82 42.59 25.18
CA SER A 242 28.63 42.09 25.87
C SER A 242 29.03 41.03 26.91
N PRO A 243 28.83 41.26 28.21
CA PRO A 243 29.48 40.47 29.24
C PRO A 243 29.09 39.00 29.09
N GLN A 244 30.09 38.11 29.08
CA GLN A 244 29.85 36.68 29.15
C GLN A 244 29.40 36.35 30.56
N VAL A 245 28.10 36.48 30.81
CA VAL A 245 27.47 36.12 32.08
C VAL A 245 27.53 34.60 32.22
N HIS A 246 28.58 34.11 32.90
CA HIS A 246 28.69 32.73 33.31
C HIS A 246 27.68 32.46 34.43
N ILE A 247 26.49 32.01 34.05
CA ILE A 247 25.42 31.65 34.99
C ILE A 247 25.75 30.29 35.61
N ASP A 248 26.16 30.29 36.88
CA ASP A 248 26.33 29.06 37.65
C ASP A 248 24.98 28.34 37.85
N LEU A 249 24.81 27.22 37.14
CA LEU A 249 23.58 26.42 37.14
C LEU A 249 23.13 25.98 38.54
N ASN A 250 24.08 25.84 39.47
CA ASN A 250 23.80 25.49 40.86
C ASN A 250 23.04 26.61 41.61
N SER A 251 23.32 27.88 41.29
CA SER A 251 22.69 29.05 41.93
C SER A 251 21.22 29.23 41.54
N ILE A 252 20.83 28.77 40.35
CA ILE A 252 19.49 28.96 39.77
C ILE A 252 18.42 28.30 40.64
N ARG A 253 17.44 29.08 41.10
CA ARG A 253 16.23 28.57 41.77
C ARG A 253 15.03 28.76 40.83
N PHE A 254 14.23 27.71 40.67
CA PHE A 254 13.00 27.74 39.87
C PHE A 254 11.81 28.13 40.76
N SER A 255 10.85 28.89 40.24
CA SER A 255 9.61 29.18 40.96
C SER A 255 8.80 27.89 41.15
N PRO A 256 8.02 27.74 42.24
CA PRO A 256 7.01 26.67 42.34
C PRO A 256 6.07 26.64 41.11
N VAL A 257 5.80 27.80 40.51
CA VAL A 257 5.02 27.93 39.28
C VAL A 257 5.75 27.29 38.08
N ASP A 258 7.05 27.54 37.93
CA ASP A 258 7.85 26.94 36.84
C ASP A 258 7.95 25.42 37.01
N LEU A 259 8.20 24.95 38.24
CA LEU A 259 8.22 23.52 38.55
C LEU A 259 6.87 22.87 38.21
N ALA A 260 5.76 23.51 38.57
CA ALA A 260 4.41 23.06 38.20
C ALA A 260 4.14 23.09 36.68
N ARG A 261 4.74 24.02 35.92
CA ARG A 261 4.71 24.05 34.43
C ARG A 261 5.60 22.99 33.79
N ILE A 262 6.63 22.49 34.47
CA ILE A 262 7.64 21.58 33.90
C ILE A 262 7.38 20.12 34.25
N GLN A 263 7.05 19.80 35.50
CA GLN A 263 7.06 18.43 36.02
C GLN A 263 5.80 17.63 35.63
N ILE A 264 5.98 16.39 35.15
CA ILE A 264 4.88 15.42 34.99
C ILE A 264 4.68 14.61 36.29
N PRO A 265 3.49 14.04 36.56
CA PRO A 265 3.26 13.28 37.79
C PRO A 265 4.15 12.03 37.86
N PRO A 266 4.91 11.80 38.96
CA PRO A 266 5.80 10.64 39.09
C PRO A 266 5.05 9.32 39.27
N THR A 267 3.74 9.37 39.54
CA THR A 267 2.83 8.22 39.61
C THR A 267 2.59 7.55 38.26
N LEU A 268 2.90 8.22 37.14
CA LEU A 268 2.84 7.62 35.81
C LEU A 268 4.05 6.70 35.62
N THR A 269 3.85 5.39 35.73
CA THR A 269 4.91 4.37 35.57
C THR A 269 5.11 3.98 34.11
N ARG A 270 4.01 3.72 33.40
CA ARG A 270 3.92 3.30 31.99
C ARG A 270 4.47 4.37 31.04
N ILE A 271 5.16 3.95 29.99
CA ILE A 271 5.91 4.86 29.11
C ILE A 271 5.02 5.58 28.10
N GLU A 272 3.92 4.96 27.69
CA GLU A 272 2.82 5.58 26.96
C GLU A 272 2.24 6.77 27.75
N ASP A 273 1.94 6.58 29.04
CA ASP A 273 1.34 7.62 29.89
C ASP A 273 2.31 8.78 30.15
N LYS A 274 3.60 8.50 30.33
CA LYS A 274 4.65 9.53 30.38
C LYS A 274 4.69 10.34 29.07
N THR A 275 4.66 9.65 27.92
CA THR A 275 4.67 10.28 26.59
C THR A 275 3.45 11.19 26.41
N LEU A 276 2.26 10.72 26.76
CA LEU A 276 1.02 11.51 26.74
C LEU A 276 1.11 12.73 27.66
N ALA A 277 1.60 12.57 28.89
CA ALA A 277 1.73 13.65 29.86
C ALA A 277 2.72 14.74 29.38
N PHE A 278 3.86 14.35 28.80
CA PHE A 278 4.80 15.30 28.20
C PHE A 278 4.20 16.03 27.00
N CYS A 279 3.60 15.30 26.05
CA CYS A 279 2.96 15.90 24.89
C CYS A 279 1.85 16.88 25.30
N PHE A 280 0.97 16.47 26.22
CA PHE A 280 -0.15 17.30 26.70
C PHE A 280 0.34 18.58 27.39
N LYS A 281 1.33 18.44 28.29
CA LYS A 281 1.84 19.56 29.10
C LYS A 281 2.60 20.59 28.27
N TYR A 282 3.25 20.17 27.18
CA TYR A 282 4.08 21.06 26.34
C TYR A 282 3.40 21.49 25.04
N TRP A 283 2.28 20.87 24.63
CA TRP A 283 1.65 21.06 23.32
C TRP A 283 1.50 22.53 22.93
N ASN A 284 0.87 23.33 23.80
CA ASN A 284 0.54 24.73 23.51
C ASN A 284 1.64 25.71 23.96
N LEU A 285 2.74 25.21 24.57
CA LEU A 285 3.87 26.03 25.01
C LEU A 285 4.98 26.17 23.96
N ILE A 286 4.84 25.55 22.78
CA ILE A 286 5.84 25.55 21.70
C ILE A 286 6.26 26.94 21.16
N ARG A 287 5.49 27.99 21.47
CA ARG A 287 5.75 29.39 21.08
C ARG A 287 6.20 30.28 22.25
N ASP A 288 6.20 29.76 23.49
CA ASP A 288 6.67 30.48 24.68
C ASP A 288 8.20 30.37 24.79
N SER A 289 8.90 31.37 24.24
CA SER A 289 10.36 31.44 24.26
C SER A 289 10.95 31.73 25.65
N ALA A 290 10.14 32.13 26.63
CA ALA A 290 10.57 32.22 28.03
C ALA A 290 10.52 30.83 28.69
N PHE A 291 9.43 30.08 28.49
CA PHE A 291 9.31 28.69 28.96
C PHE A 291 10.39 27.79 28.36
N GLU A 292 10.69 27.90 27.06
CA GLU A 292 11.77 27.13 26.41
C GLU A 292 13.13 27.31 27.13
N ARG A 293 13.47 28.55 27.49
CA ARG A 293 14.73 28.89 28.19
C ARG A 293 14.74 28.36 29.63
N ILE A 294 13.62 28.49 30.35
CA ILE A 294 13.49 27.96 31.71
C ILE A 294 13.58 26.42 31.70
N LEU A 295 12.94 25.77 30.72
CA LEU A 295 12.97 24.33 30.53
C LEU A 295 14.37 23.81 30.17
N PHE A 296 15.12 24.53 29.32
CA PHE A 296 16.52 24.22 29.01
C PHE A 296 17.40 24.24 30.29
N LEU A 297 17.28 25.30 31.10
CA LEU A 297 18.02 25.43 32.35
C LEU A 297 17.62 24.33 33.36
N TYR A 298 16.33 23.99 33.44
CA TYR A 298 15.86 22.88 34.28
C TYR A 298 16.44 21.54 33.84
N SER A 299 16.35 21.22 32.54
CA SER A 299 16.93 20.01 31.96
C SER A 299 18.42 19.89 32.26
N ARG A 300 19.17 21.00 32.13
CA ARG A 300 20.62 21.03 32.37
C ARG A 300 20.99 20.97 33.85
N LYS A 301 20.19 21.55 34.75
CA LYS A 301 20.44 21.48 36.22
C LYS A 301 20.16 20.09 36.80
N TYR A 302 19.06 19.46 36.40
CA TYR A 302 18.61 18.18 36.96
C TYR A 302 18.97 16.97 36.09
N ASN A 303 19.73 17.16 35.00
CA ASN A 303 20.10 16.14 34.01
C ASN A 303 18.90 15.32 33.50
N THR A 304 17.85 16.00 33.04
CA THR A 304 16.59 15.37 32.60
C THR A 304 16.29 15.63 31.13
N LYS A 305 15.55 14.73 30.46
CA LYS A 305 15.21 14.81 29.02
C LYS A 305 14.10 15.81 28.66
N HIS A 306 13.63 16.63 29.59
CA HIS A 306 12.46 17.51 29.40
C HIS A 306 12.58 18.45 28.19
N TYR A 307 13.74 19.11 28.01
CA TYR A 307 14.03 20.00 26.88
C TYR A 307 14.18 19.24 25.55
N GLU A 308 14.75 18.05 25.56
CA GLU A 308 14.89 17.20 24.36
C GLU A 308 13.49 16.84 23.80
N VAL A 309 12.61 16.37 24.70
CA VAL A 309 11.19 16.11 24.45
C VAL A 309 10.46 17.35 23.92
N PHE A 310 10.61 18.50 24.58
CA PHE A 310 10.01 19.76 24.12
C PHE A 310 10.49 20.18 22.72
N SER A 311 11.80 20.14 22.46
CA SER A 311 12.37 20.54 21.17
C SER A 311 11.85 19.65 20.02
N THR A 312 11.52 18.40 20.33
CA THR A 312 10.93 17.43 19.39
C THR A 312 9.46 17.73 19.11
N ILE A 313 8.67 18.06 20.14
CA ILE A 313 7.28 18.52 20.00
C ILE A 313 7.23 19.82 19.21
N GLN A 314 8.06 20.80 19.58
CA GLN A 314 8.16 22.11 18.93
C GLN A 314 8.52 21.98 17.45
N ARG A 315 9.60 21.24 17.13
CA ARG A 315 10.00 21.00 15.73
C ARG A 315 8.93 20.25 14.95
N GLY A 316 8.28 19.25 15.55
CA GLY A 316 7.19 18.49 14.95
C GLY A 316 5.98 19.36 14.60
N ARG A 317 5.47 20.14 15.56
CA ARG A 317 4.32 21.04 15.35
C ARG A 317 4.64 22.16 14.36
N LEU A 318 5.83 22.77 14.43
CA LEU A 318 6.22 23.86 13.52
C LEU A 318 6.48 23.38 12.07
N SER A 319 6.81 22.11 11.86
CA SER A 319 6.94 21.51 10.53
C SER A 319 5.68 20.80 10.03
N GLY A 320 4.55 20.92 10.74
CA GLY A 320 3.26 20.36 10.31
C GLY A 320 3.19 18.83 10.31
N LYS A 321 4.05 18.15 11.09
CA LYS A 321 4.02 16.69 11.21
C LYS A 321 2.72 16.20 11.83
N ARG A 322 2.31 14.97 11.46
CA ARG A 322 1.21 14.25 12.09
C ARG A 322 1.52 14.01 13.56
N ASP A 323 0.52 14.17 14.43
CA ASP A 323 0.61 13.93 15.87
C ASP A 323 1.25 12.57 16.21
N GLU A 324 0.95 11.53 15.43
CA GLU A 324 1.51 10.17 15.54
C GLU A 324 3.05 10.16 15.48
N GLU A 325 3.63 10.91 14.54
CA GLU A 325 5.08 11.00 14.37
C GLU A 325 5.73 11.79 15.52
N ILE A 326 5.00 12.74 16.10
CA ILE A 326 5.44 13.52 17.26
C ILE A 326 5.41 12.64 18.51
N LEU A 327 4.32 11.89 18.74
CA LEU A 327 4.19 10.92 19.84
C LEU A 327 5.29 9.85 19.76
N ALA A 328 5.52 9.25 18.58
CA ALA A 328 6.57 8.26 18.38
C ALA A 328 7.97 8.84 18.62
N SER A 329 8.23 10.07 18.16
CA SER A 329 9.53 10.74 18.38
C SER A 329 9.77 11.05 19.87
N VAL A 330 8.75 11.49 20.61
CA VAL A 330 8.83 11.73 22.06
C VAL A 330 8.99 10.42 22.83
N MET A 331 8.25 9.38 22.46
CA MET A 331 8.40 8.04 23.04
C MET A 331 9.83 7.51 22.84
N GLY A 332 10.40 7.65 21.64
CA GLY A 332 11.78 7.26 21.35
C GLY A 332 12.84 7.90 22.25
N ILE A 333 12.61 9.14 22.70
CA ILE A 333 13.47 9.84 23.66
C ILE A 333 13.31 9.28 25.08
N LEU A 334 12.11 8.85 25.46
CA LEU A 334 11.81 8.33 26.80
C LEU A 334 12.22 6.87 26.99
N ILE A 335 12.31 6.10 25.90
CA ILE A 335 12.74 4.69 25.91
C ILE A 335 14.23 4.57 26.26
N THR A 336 14.58 3.55 27.03
CA THR A 336 15.96 3.17 27.38
C THR A 336 16.20 1.68 27.08
N GLY A 337 16.05 1.28 25.81
CA GLY A 337 16.17 -0.10 25.36
C GLY A 337 15.45 -0.35 24.03
N TYR A 338 15.18 -1.61 23.71
CA TYR A 338 14.28 -1.96 22.60
C TYR A 338 12.83 -2.01 23.11
N TYR A 339 11.94 -1.21 22.53
CA TYR A 339 10.52 -1.19 22.86
C TYR A 339 9.71 -1.14 21.56
N TYR A 340 8.79 -2.09 21.40
CA TYR A 340 7.87 -2.17 20.27
C TYR A 340 6.54 -2.72 20.79
N SER A 341 5.46 -1.93 20.70
CA SER A 341 4.16 -2.31 21.27
C SER A 341 3.01 -1.71 20.46
N ILE A 342 2.48 -2.50 19.52
CA ILE A 342 1.30 -2.16 18.71
C ILE A 342 0.08 -1.80 19.60
N GLN A 343 0.01 -2.35 20.82
CA GLN A 343 -1.02 -1.98 21.81
C GLN A 343 -0.71 -0.65 22.52
N GLY A 344 0.57 -0.35 22.74
CA GLY A 344 1.05 0.94 23.26
C GLY A 344 0.80 2.08 22.28
N ASP A 345 1.12 1.88 21.00
CA ASP A 345 0.94 2.88 19.94
C ASP A 345 -0.54 3.21 19.69
N ARG A 346 -1.42 2.20 19.68
CA ARG A 346 -2.89 2.42 19.61
C ARG A 346 -3.46 3.09 20.86
N TYR A 347 -2.90 2.78 22.03
CA TYR A 347 -3.27 3.43 23.28
C TYR A 347 -2.86 4.91 23.26
N LEU A 348 -1.62 5.21 22.84
CA LEU A 348 -1.11 6.56 22.60
C LEU A 348 -2.04 7.34 21.68
N GLN A 349 -2.28 6.86 20.45
CA GLN A 349 -3.14 7.53 19.47
C GLN A 349 -4.54 7.82 20.04
N ARG A 350 -5.19 6.82 20.65
CA ARG A 350 -6.57 6.96 21.16
C ARG A 350 -6.67 7.91 22.34
N GLN A 351 -5.76 7.82 23.31
CA GLN A 351 -5.77 8.75 24.45
C GLN A 351 -5.32 10.16 24.04
N TRP A 352 -4.39 10.27 23.10
CA TRP A 352 -3.95 11.56 22.58
C TRP A 352 -5.09 12.34 21.93
N LEU A 353 -5.94 11.70 21.11
CA LEU A 353 -7.12 12.34 20.54
C LEU A 353 -8.07 12.89 21.62
N LEU A 354 -8.31 12.12 22.69
CA LEU A 354 -9.16 12.52 23.83
C LEU A 354 -8.54 13.64 24.70
N LEU A 355 -7.21 13.72 24.76
CA LEU A 355 -6.46 14.76 25.47
C LEU A 355 -6.33 16.03 24.64
N LYS A 356 -6.11 15.92 23.33
CA LYS A 356 -5.99 17.03 22.38
C LYS A 356 -7.31 17.77 22.20
N ALA A 357 -8.45 17.08 22.15
CA ALA A 357 -9.77 17.74 22.18
C ALA A 357 -9.87 18.73 23.35
N LYS A 358 -9.48 18.32 24.56
CA LYS A 358 -9.46 19.19 25.77
C LYS A 358 -8.45 20.34 25.71
N LEU A 359 -7.47 20.31 24.80
CA LEU A 359 -6.53 21.42 24.55
C LEU A 359 -7.03 22.39 23.49
N GLU A 360 -8.03 22.01 22.67
CA GLU A 360 -8.59 22.79 21.56
C GLU A 360 -9.98 23.36 21.92
N ASP A 361 -10.78 22.61 22.70
CA ASP A 361 -12.03 23.09 23.31
C ASP A 361 -11.79 24.22 24.33
N GLY A 362 -10.55 24.37 24.83
CA GLY A 362 -10.16 25.45 25.74
C GLY A 362 -10.10 26.85 25.09
N GLU A 363 -10.16 26.96 23.77
CA GLU A 363 -10.11 28.24 23.03
C GLU A 363 -11.49 28.71 22.52
N LYS A 364 -12.60 28.05 22.87
CA LYS A 364 -13.95 28.40 22.40
C LYS A 364 -14.95 28.65 23.54
N PRO A 365 -15.66 29.80 23.55
CA PRO A 365 -16.83 29.99 24.40
C PRO A 365 -17.96 29.01 24.05
N LEU A 366 -18.64 28.50 25.08
CA LEU A 366 -19.79 27.61 24.93
C LEU A 366 -21.01 28.34 24.33
N VAL A 367 -21.60 27.74 23.29
CA VAL A 367 -23.00 28.00 22.87
C VAL A 367 -23.68 26.63 22.67
N PRO A 368 -24.81 26.32 23.34
CA PRO A 368 -25.41 24.99 23.34
C PRO A 368 -26.45 24.77 22.21
N ASN A 369 -26.99 23.54 22.16
CA ASN A 369 -27.98 23.00 21.22
C ASN A 369 -27.43 22.65 19.81
N VAL A 370 -27.96 21.64 19.13
CA VAL A 370 -29.24 20.93 19.35
C VAL A 370 -29.07 19.50 19.89
N ILE A 371 -29.80 19.19 20.97
CA ILE A 371 -30.22 17.84 21.34
C ILE A 371 -31.60 17.59 20.74
N GLN A 372 -31.84 16.41 20.15
CA GLN A 372 -33.18 15.85 20.03
C GLN A 372 -33.30 14.64 20.95
N GLU A 373 -33.97 14.83 22.08
CA GLU A 373 -34.55 13.72 22.83
C GLU A 373 -35.81 13.22 22.11
N HIS A 374 -36.15 11.94 22.32
CA HIS A 374 -37.53 11.56 22.56
C HIS A 374 -37.58 10.71 23.84
N ASN A 375 -38.55 11.00 24.70
CA ASN A 375 -38.51 10.59 26.11
C ASN A 375 -39.47 9.40 26.41
N ARG A 376 -39.49 8.93 27.66
CA ARG A 376 -39.97 7.61 28.08
C ARG A 376 -41.44 7.56 28.53
N THR A 377 -42.08 6.40 28.31
CA THR A 377 -43.10 5.77 29.19
C THR A 377 -43.17 4.25 28.96
N SER A 378 -43.54 3.35 29.88
CA SER A 378 -43.48 3.36 31.36
C SER A 378 -43.77 1.96 31.96
N GLN A 379 -42.91 1.49 32.87
CA GLN A 379 -43.15 0.55 34.00
C GLN A 379 -43.72 -0.89 33.83
N ARG A 380 -43.20 -1.77 34.74
CA ARG A 380 -43.72 -3.10 35.19
C ARG A 380 -43.66 -4.25 34.14
N ARG A 381 -43.49 -5.52 34.53
CA ARG A 381 -43.64 -6.18 35.86
C ARG A 381 -42.31 -6.57 36.56
N ARG A 382 -42.41 -6.81 37.87
CA ARG A 382 -41.38 -7.49 38.69
C ARG A 382 -41.46 -9.01 38.51
N GLY A 383 -40.32 -9.69 38.63
CA GLY A 383 -40.21 -11.12 38.90
C GLY A 383 -38.85 -11.40 39.53
N GLN A 384 -38.79 -11.56 40.86
CA GLN A 384 -37.56 -11.97 41.56
C GLN A 384 -37.50 -13.50 41.61
N LEU A 385 -36.31 -14.09 41.53
CA LEU A 385 -35.88 -15.15 42.47
C LEU A 385 -34.37 -15.46 42.36
N LYS A 386 -33.69 -15.19 43.49
CA LYS A 386 -32.49 -15.81 44.12
C LYS A 386 -31.32 -16.44 43.30
N ARG A 387 -30.14 -16.30 43.91
CA ARG A 387 -28.88 -17.06 43.69
C ARG A 387 -29.11 -18.55 44.11
N THR A 388 -28.28 -19.56 43.83
CA THR A 388 -26.81 -19.72 44.04
C THR A 388 -26.28 -20.95 43.19
N PRO A 389 -25.01 -21.43 43.25
CA PRO A 389 -24.35 -22.13 42.12
C PRO A 389 -23.90 -23.59 42.40
N VAL A 390 -22.91 -24.11 41.63
CA VAL A 390 -22.24 -25.44 41.68
C VAL A 390 -23.05 -26.57 40.98
N GLY A 391 -22.48 -27.51 40.22
CA GLY A 391 -21.10 -27.73 39.74
C GLY A 391 -20.91 -29.13 39.11
N ALA A 392 -19.67 -29.52 38.74
CA ALA A 392 -19.23 -30.84 38.23
C ALA A 392 -19.79 -31.29 36.85
N GLN A 393 -18.94 -31.58 35.84
CA GLN A 393 -18.38 -32.90 35.46
C GLN A 393 -19.46 -33.95 35.08
N SER A 394 -19.58 -34.47 33.85
CA SER A 394 -18.60 -35.06 32.89
C SER A 394 -18.32 -36.55 33.10
N GLN A 395 -19.01 -37.39 32.31
CA GLN A 395 -18.63 -38.71 31.80
C GLN A 395 -19.78 -39.22 30.88
N ARG A 396 -19.67 -40.21 29.99
CA ARG A 396 -18.71 -40.68 28.95
C ARG A 396 -19.23 -42.07 28.54
N ARG A 397 -18.99 -42.49 27.28
CA ARG A 397 -19.43 -43.77 26.65
C ARG A 397 -20.95 -43.84 26.37
N ALA A 398 -21.49 -44.18 25.19
CA ALA A 398 -21.04 -44.80 23.92
C ALA A 398 -21.20 -46.33 23.79
N SER A 399 -22.12 -46.74 22.91
CA SER A 399 -22.10 -48.01 22.14
C SER A 399 -23.07 -47.96 20.93
N PHE A 400 -22.54 -48.23 19.74
CA PHE A 400 -23.25 -48.81 18.58
C PHE A 400 -23.25 -50.36 18.74
N PRO A 401 -23.93 -51.23 17.94
CA PRO A 401 -24.16 -51.11 16.49
C PRO A 401 -25.37 -51.84 15.83
N ARG A 402 -25.42 -51.81 14.48
CA ARG A 402 -26.20 -52.64 13.52
C ARG A 402 -27.74 -52.49 13.55
N GLY A 403 -28.47 -52.69 12.44
CA GLY A 403 -28.07 -52.96 11.04
C GLY A 403 -29.25 -52.94 10.06
N SER A 404 -28.95 -52.86 8.75
CA SER A 404 -29.88 -52.85 7.60
C SER A 404 -30.46 -54.26 7.27
N PRO A 405 -31.24 -54.53 6.18
CA PRO A 405 -31.73 -53.65 5.08
C PRO A 405 -33.20 -53.90 4.59
N GLY A 406 -33.60 -53.24 3.50
CA GLY A 406 -34.74 -53.60 2.62
C GLY A 406 -35.98 -52.70 2.72
N GLY A 407 -36.76 -52.47 1.65
CA GLY A 407 -36.59 -52.84 0.23
C GLY A 407 -37.88 -52.62 -0.60
N ALA A 408 -37.77 -52.54 -1.94
CA ALA A 408 -38.86 -52.50 -2.94
C ALA A 408 -39.84 -51.29 -2.89
N GLU A 409 -40.73 -51.08 -3.88
CA GLU A 409 -40.49 -50.87 -5.33
C GLU A 409 -41.76 -50.32 -6.03
N ASN A 410 -41.61 -49.66 -7.20
CA ASN A 410 -42.60 -49.47 -8.29
C ASN A 410 -43.95 -48.71 -8.04
N GLY A 411 -44.54 -48.17 -9.12
CA GLY A 411 -45.93 -47.68 -9.15
C GLY A 411 -46.21 -46.31 -9.81
N LYS A 412 -46.51 -46.29 -11.12
CA LYS A 412 -47.15 -45.19 -11.89
C LYS A 412 -48.54 -45.68 -12.41
N PRO A 413 -49.32 -44.93 -13.22
CA PRO A 413 -49.96 -43.61 -13.00
C PRO A 413 -51.45 -43.57 -13.44
N SER A 414 -52.19 -42.47 -13.20
CA SER A 414 -53.33 -41.98 -14.05
C SER A 414 -53.86 -40.62 -13.54
N GLN A 415 -54.01 -39.57 -14.38
CA GLN A 415 -55.08 -39.23 -15.35
C GLN A 415 -56.37 -38.62 -14.74
N ALA A 416 -56.67 -37.37 -15.10
CA ALA A 416 -58.04 -36.86 -15.38
C ALA A 416 -58.00 -35.50 -16.11
N GLN A 417 -58.99 -35.29 -16.98
CA GLN A 417 -59.24 -34.18 -17.94
C GLN A 417 -59.30 -32.74 -17.35
N ARG A 418 -59.12 -31.62 -18.08
CA ARG A 418 -59.55 -31.14 -19.43
C ARG A 418 -61.02 -30.66 -19.57
N VAL A 419 -61.20 -29.34 -19.68
CA VAL A 419 -62.07 -28.55 -20.62
C VAL A 419 -61.35 -27.16 -20.65
N ASP A 420 -60.94 -26.50 -21.74
CA ASP A 420 -61.62 -26.04 -22.99
C ASP A 420 -62.71 -24.98 -22.70
N THR A 421 -62.89 -23.87 -23.42
CA THR A 421 -62.11 -23.16 -24.49
C THR A 421 -61.93 -21.65 -24.08
N GLU A 422 -61.83 -20.54 -24.86
CA GLU A 422 -61.96 -20.20 -26.30
C GLU A 422 -61.16 -18.90 -26.66
N ASN A 423 -61.61 -18.09 -27.64
CA ASN A 423 -60.89 -16.93 -28.20
C ASN A 423 -61.70 -15.62 -28.15
N ILE A 424 -61.01 -14.46 -28.02
CA ILE A 424 -61.33 -13.20 -28.73
C ILE A 424 -60.00 -12.53 -29.16
N ALA A 425 -59.96 -11.88 -30.33
CA ALA A 425 -58.79 -11.18 -30.86
C ALA A 425 -59.13 -9.79 -31.42
N SER A 426 -58.23 -8.81 -31.24
CA SER A 426 -58.02 -7.57 -32.05
C SER A 426 -56.85 -6.79 -31.42
N GLN A 427 -55.74 -6.52 -32.14
CA GLN A 427 -55.55 -5.42 -33.09
C GLN A 427 -55.75 -4.00 -32.50
N ASN A 428 -54.65 -3.23 -32.37
CA ASN A 428 -54.42 -2.05 -33.23
C ASN A 428 -53.06 -1.35 -33.00
N GLN A 429 -52.41 -0.96 -34.11
CA GLN A 429 -51.60 0.26 -34.22
C GLN A 429 -52.30 1.17 -35.26
N PRO A 430 -52.05 2.49 -35.28
CA PRO A 430 -51.14 2.97 -36.32
C PRO A 430 -50.18 4.10 -35.88
N LYS A 431 -49.31 4.49 -36.82
CA LYS A 431 -48.27 5.55 -36.71
C LYS A 431 -48.80 6.89 -37.24
N ILE A 432 -47.96 7.94 -37.16
CA ILE A 432 -47.73 9.11 -38.08
C ILE A 432 -47.64 10.44 -37.30
N ARG A 433 -46.90 11.51 -37.67
CA ARG A 433 -45.59 11.79 -38.35
C ARG A 433 -45.46 13.33 -38.44
N GLN A 434 -44.25 13.87 -38.72
CA GLN A 434 -43.97 15.26 -39.22
C GLN A 434 -44.00 16.38 -38.14
N LYS A 435 -43.28 17.53 -38.29
CA LYS A 435 -42.02 17.87 -38.99
C LYS A 435 -41.42 19.18 -38.41
N ILE A 436 -40.17 19.49 -38.76
CA ILE A 436 -39.45 20.77 -38.50
C ILE A 436 -39.71 21.74 -39.69
N PRO A 437 -39.80 23.07 -39.46
CA PRO A 437 -38.68 24.02 -39.73
C PRO A 437 -38.43 24.99 -38.55
N GLU A 438 -37.30 25.65 -38.31
CA GLU A 438 -36.06 25.96 -39.06
C GLU A 438 -36.04 27.26 -39.91
N THR A 439 -35.67 28.37 -39.26
CA THR A 439 -35.04 29.60 -39.79
C THR A 439 -34.46 30.36 -38.57
N ILE A 440 -33.19 30.81 -38.42
CA ILE A 440 -32.10 31.32 -39.28
C ILE A 440 -32.08 32.85 -39.44
N ASN A 441 -30.88 33.44 -39.28
CA ASN A 441 -30.46 34.86 -39.39
C ASN A 441 -30.78 35.83 -38.22
N ALA A 442 -29.97 36.85 -37.91
CA ALA A 442 -28.54 37.12 -38.17
C ALA A 442 -28.00 38.33 -37.34
N GLN A 443 -26.66 38.46 -37.24
CA GLN A 443 -25.79 39.68 -37.28
C GLN A 443 -26.42 41.09 -37.01
N SER A 444 -25.76 42.10 -36.42
CA SER A 444 -24.40 42.38 -35.87
C SER A 444 -24.51 43.65 -34.96
N THR A 445 -23.56 44.16 -34.16
CA THR A 445 -22.23 44.75 -34.42
C THR A 445 -21.49 44.98 -33.08
N LEU A 446 -20.25 44.51 -32.88
CA LEU A 446 -18.97 45.24 -33.03
C LEU A 446 -18.74 46.52 -32.17
N LYS A 447 -17.84 46.42 -31.17
CA LYS A 447 -16.80 47.44 -30.81
C LYS A 447 -15.78 46.92 -29.78
N ASP A 448 -14.66 46.41 -30.27
CA ASP A 448 -13.34 46.26 -29.60
C ASP A 448 -12.56 47.60 -29.62
N PRO A 449 -11.29 47.79 -29.14
CA PRO A 449 -10.28 46.85 -28.58
C PRO A 449 -9.73 47.18 -27.14
N ILE A 450 -9.30 46.22 -26.27
CA ILE A 450 -7.96 45.54 -26.11
C ILE A 450 -6.86 46.48 -25.48
N PRO A 451 -5.85 46.07 -24.64
CA PRO A 451 -5.39 44.71 -24.20
C PRO A 451 -5.10 44.43 -22.69
N ALA A 452 -5.06 43.13 -22.33
CA ALA A 452 -4.13 42.44 -21.38
C ALA A 452 -4.12 42.79 -19.86
N VAL A 453 -3.65 41.92 -18.93
CA VAL A 453 -2.84 40.69 -19.04
C VAL A 453 -3.48 39.45 -18.36
N SER A 454 -3.50 38.37 -19.15
CA SER A 454 -3.60 36.93 -18.86
C SER A 454 -3.60 36.39 -17.42
N ALA A 455 -4.59 35.54 -17.14
CA ALA A 455 -4.47 34.40 -16.23
C ALA A 455 -4.99 33.12 -16.93
N GLN A 456 -4.08 32.22 -17.31
CA GLN A 456 -4.38 30.91 -17.91
C GLN A 456 -3.68 29.82 -17.08
N GLY A 457 -4.32 28.69 -16.75
CA GLY A 457 -5.73 28.35 -16.92
C GLY A 457 -6.03 26.96 -16.36
N PHE A 458 -7.28 26.72 -15.95
CA PHE A 458 -7.73 25.41 -15.41
C PHE A 458 -9.24 25.17 -15.62
N GLU A 459 -9.73 25.20 -16.86
CA GLU A 459 -11.11 24.73 -17.13
C GLU A 459 -11.29 23.98 -18.47
N ALA A 460 -10.88 22.72 -18.47
CA ALA A 460 -11.41 21.65 -19.34
C ALA A 460 -11.13 20.29 -18.67
N ALA A 461 -12.06 19.33 -18.58
CA ALA A 461 -13.48 19.35 -18.94
C ALA A 461 -14.33 18.59 -17.91
N LYS A 462 -15.53 19.08 -17.63
CA LYS A 462 -16.54 18.42 -16.80
C LYS A 462 -17.21 17.29 -17.60
N LYS A 463 -17.21 16.05 -17.09
CA LYS A 463 -18.07 14.95 -17.57
C LYS A 463 -18.66 14.20 -16.38
N GLY A 464 -20.00 14.29 -16.24
CA GLY A 464 -20.85 13.45 -15.40
C GLY A 464 -20.37 13.12 -13.98
N LEU A 465 -20.67 13.98 -13.00
CA LEU A 465 -20.78 13.50 -11.62
C LEU A 465 -22.12 12.77 -11.45
N GLU A 466 -22.08 11.43 -11.48
CA GLU A 466 -23.11 10.66 -10.78
C GLU A 466 -23.02 10.93 -9.26
N LYS A 467 -24.14 10.75 -8.55
CA LYS A 467 -24.15 10.87 -7.08
C LYS A 467 -23.23 9.78 -6.48
N PRO A 468 -22.36 10.09 -5.50
CA PRO A 468 -21.43 9.11 -4.95
C PRO A 468 -22.17 8.00 -4.20
N VAL A 469 -22.38 6.87 -4.87
CA VAL A 469 -22.97 5.67 -4.29
C VAL A 469 -21.96 5.07 -3.31
N ARG A 470 -22.32 4.96 -2.03
CA ARG A 470 -21.54 4.20 -1.05
C ARG A 470 -21.50 2.74 -1.51
N ARG A 471 -20.29 2.20 -1.67
CA ARG A 471 -20.06 0.77 -1.94
C ARG A 471 -19.52 0.13 -0.66
N PHE A 472 -18.20 0.07 -0.53
CA PHE A 472 -17.48 -0.38 0.65
C PHE A 472 -16.02 0.13 0.58
N SER A 473 -15.35 0.27 1.71
CA SER A 473 -13.89 0.47 1.79
C SER A 473 -13.13 -0.85 1.80
N VAL A 474 -11.82 -0.81 1.55
CA VAL A 474 -10.95 -1.99 1.70
C VAL A 474 -11.02 -2.53 3.14
N SER A 475 -11.06 -1.65 4.15
CA SER A 475 -11.25 -2.05 5.54
C SER A 475 -12.60 -2.73 5.79
N GLU A 476 -13.72 -2.20 5.28
CA GLU A 476 -15.05 -2.82 5.39
C GLU A 476 -15.08 -4.22 4.75
N ARG A 477 -14.43 -4.41 3.59
CA ARG A 477 -14.28 -5.73 2.95
C ARG A 477 -13.45 -6.70 3.80
N LEU A 478 -12.31 -6.25 4.35
CA LEU A 478 -11.46 -7.08 5.21
C LEU A 478 -12.14 -7.43 6.55
N MET A 479 -12.96 -6.53 7.11
CA MET A 479 -13.80 -6.81 8.29
C MET A 479 -14.86 -7.88 7.96
N HIS A 480 -15.51 -7.80 6.80
CA HIS A 480 -16.48 -8.82 6.35
C HIS A 480 -15.82 -10.18 6.09
N LEU A 481 -14.60 -10.22 5.54
CA LEU A 481 -13.85 -11.48 5.31
C LEU A 481 -13.32 -12.12 6.61
N SER A 482 -13.00 -11.31 7.62
CA SER A 482 -12.42 -11.77 8.89
C SER A 482 -13.43 -12.03 10.01
N GLY A 483 -14.66 -11.51 9.90
CA GLY A 483 -15.64 -11.53 10.98
C GLY A 483 -15.19 -10.74 12.21
N ARG A 484 -14.22 -9.83 12.07
CA ARG A 484 -13.60 -9.08 13.17
C ARG A 484 -13.66 -7.58 12.89
N SER A 485 -14.10 -6.82 13.89
CA SER A 485 -14.51 -5.42 13.75
C SER A 485 -13.40 -4.39 14.05
N TYR A 486 -12.20 -4.55 13.47
CA TYR A 486 -11.07 -3.68 13.78
C TYR A 486 -10.16 -3.40 12.56
N ASP A 487 -9.76 -2.13 12.38
CA ASP A 487 -8.92 -1.63 11.29
C ASP A 487 -7.44 -2.09 11.31
N VAL A 488 -7.12 -3.12 12.11
CA VAL A 488 -5.76 -3.64 12.35
C VAL A 488 -5.02 -4.04 11.07
N TYR A 489 -5.77 -4.29 10.00
CA TYR A 489 -5.27 -4.86 8.76
C TYR A 489 -4.51 -3.90 7.85
N GLN A 490 -4.46 -2.56 8.07
CA GLN A 490 -3.90 -1.65 7.05
C GLN A 490 -2.44 -1.94 6.69
N ASP A 491 -1.53 -1.98 7.65
CA ASP A 491 -0.11 -2.23 7.39
C ASP A 491 0.14 -3.68 6.93
N LEU A 492 -0.58 -4.64 7.52
CA LEU A 492 -0.49 -6.05 7.17
C LEU A 492 -1.01 -6.32 5.74
N PHE A 493 -2.04 -5.59 5.32
CA PHE A 493 -2.56 -5.57 3.96
C PHE A 493 -1.55 -4.91 3.02
N LEU A 494 -1.06 -3.70 3.32
CA LEU A 494 -0.10 -3.00 2.47
C LEU A 494 1.22 -3.77 2.27
N ALA A 495 1.65 -4.56 3.26
CA ALA A 495 2.79 -5.47 3.13
C ALA A 495 2.53 -6.62 2.14
N HIS A 496 1.33 -7.21 2.12
CA HIS A 496 1.00 -8.38 1.31
C HIS A 496 0.27 -8.07 0.00
N VAL A 497 -0.28 -6.87 -0.16
CA VAL A 497 -1.14 -6.51 -1.30
C VAL A 497 -0.35 -6.46 -2.60
N ARG A 498 0.95 -6.10 -2.60
CA ARG A 498 1.79 -6.21 -3.81
C ARG A 498 1.90 -7.65 -4.29
N THR A 499 2.08 -8.60 -3.38
CA THR A 499 2.06 -10.04 -3.67
C THR A 499 0.69 -10.50 -4.17
N ALA A 500 -0.41 -9.96 -3.63
CA ALA A 500 -1.76 -10.21 -4.11
C ALA A 500 -2.01 -9.65 -5.53
N ILE A 501 -1.59 -8.41 -5.80
CA ILE A 501 -1.68 -7.74 -7.11
C ILE A 501 -0.91 -8.56 -8.15
N ARG A 502 0.36 -8.90 -7.88
CA ARG A 502 1.18 -9.78 -8.74
C ARG A 502 0.47 -11.11 -9.02
N ARG A 503 -0.05 -11.78 -7.99
CA ARG A 503 -0.75 -13.07 -8.12
C ARG A 503 -2.08 -12.95 -8.86
N VAL A 504 -2.80 -11.83 -8.79
CA VAL A 504 -4.09 -11.64 -9.48
C VAL A 504 -3.89 -11.22 -10.93
N LEU A 505 -3.03 -10.24 -11.21
CA LEU A 505 -2.75 -9.77 -12.57
C LEU A 505 -1.85 -10.72 -13.38
N GLY A 506 -1.10 -11.60 -12.69
CA GLY A 506 -0.31 -12.67 -13.29
C GLY A 506 -1.03 -14.03 -13.45
N LYS A 507 -2.26 -14.20 -12.93
CA LYS A 507 -3.04 -15.46 -13.01
C LYS A 507 -3.28 -15.87 -14.48
N GLY A 508 -2.43 -16.76 -14.98
CA GLY A 508 -2.49 -17.29 -16.36
C GLY A 508 -1.44 -16.73 -17.33
N LYS A 509 -0.55 -15.81 -16.91
CA LYS A 509 0.49 -15.22 -17.80
C LYS A 509 1.83 -16.01 -17.83
N GLY A 510 1.91 -17.14 -17.12
CA GLY A 510 3.07 -18.04 -17.06
C GLY A 510 4.13 -17.65 -16.02
N LEU A 511 5.14 -18.50 -15.82
CA LEU A 511 6.11 -18.41 -14.72
C LEU A 511 7.09 -17.23 -14.88
N PHE A 512 7.43 -16.89 -16.12
CA PHE A 512 8.29 -15.75 -16.46
C PHE A 512 7.49 -14.48 -16.78
N PHE A 513 6.35 -14.27 -16.09
CA PHE A 513 5.59 -13.03 -16.15
C PHE A 513 5.99 -12.09 -15.01
N SER A 514 6.77 -11.05 -15.33
CA SER A 514 6.92 -9.89 -14.48
C SER A 514 5.79 -8.89 -14.75
N LEU A 515 5.11 -8.46 -13.67
CA LEU A 515 4.13 -7.37 -13.75
C LEU A 515 4.89 -6.05 -14.00
N PRO A 516 4.54 -5.26 -15.03
CA PRO A 516 5.11 -3.93 -15.21
C PRO A 516 4.86 -3.10 -13.96
N GLN A 517 5.88 -2.41 -13.46
CA GLN A 517 5.81 -1.71 -12.18
C GLN A 517 4.68 -0.67 -12.16
N GLU A 518 4.45 0.02 -13.28
CA GLU A 518 3.34 0.98 -13.43
C GLU A 518 1.97 0.33 -13.18
N ALA A 519 1.76 -0.90 -13.65
CA ALA A 519 0.52 -1.65 -13.43
C ALA A 519 0.38 -2.12 -11.96
N GLU A 520 1.49 -2.44 -11.29
CA GLU A 520 1.50 -2.74 -9.85
C GLU A 520 1.22 -1.49 -9.01
N ASP A 521 1.91 -0.39 -9.31
CA ASP A 521 1.87 0.86 -8.56
C ASP A 521 0.52 1.59 -8.71
N LEU A 522 -0.10 1.56 -9.89
CA LEU A 522 -1.47 2.08 -10.11
C LEU A 522 -2.49 1.41 -9.18
N VAL A 523 -2.47 0.08 -9.09
CA VAL A 523 -3.42 -0.69 -8.26
C VAL A 523 -3.06 -0.60 -6.78
N TYR A 524 -1.76 -0.60 -6.45
CA TYR A 524 -1.27 -0.41 -5.08
C TYR A 524 -1.68 0.94 -4.50
N GLU A 525 -1.39 2.04 -5.19
CA GLU A 525 -1.74 3.39 -4.73
C GLU A 525 -3.26 3.63 -4.76
N TYR A 526 -4.00 3.01 -5.68
CA TYR A 526 -5.47 3.02 -5.63
C TYR A 526 -6.01 2.35 -4.36
N LEU A 527 -5.56 1.13 -4.04
CA LEU A 527 -5.99 0.39 -2.84
C LEU A 527 -5.55 1.09 -1.55
N LYS A 528 -4.35 1.69 -1.54
CA LYS A 528 -3.79 2.46 -0.43
C LYS A 528 -4.55 3.76 -0.19
N ARG A 529 -4.85 4.55 -1.24
CA ARG A 529 -5.64 5.79 -1.14
C ARG A 529 -7.07 5.53 -0.70
N ASN A 530 -7.66 4.41 -1.13
CA ASN A 530 -9.05 4.06 -0.85
C ASN A 530 -9.21 3.10 0.35
N TYR A 531 -8.17 2.84 1.14
CA TYR A 531 -8.20 1.80 2.17
C TYR A 531 -9.39 1.95 3.14
N SER A 532 -9.64 3.19 3.60
CA SER A 532 -10.78 3.56 4.45
C SER A 532 -11.85 4.39 3.72
N ASN A 533 -11.90 4.38 2.38
CA ASN A 533 -12.87 5.15 1.59
C ASN A 533 -14.12 4.31 1.24
N PRO A 534 -15.29 4.54 1.85
CA PRO A 534 -16.52 3.77 1.56
C PRO A 534 -17.18 4.18 0.22
N TYR A 535 -16.65 5.21 -0.45
CA TYR A 535 -17.06 5.67 -1.79
C TYR A 535 -16.04 5.24 -2.87
N MET A 536 -15.24 4.21 -2.60
CA MET A 536 -14.33 3.62 -3.57
C MET A 536 -15.11 3.08 -4.78
N ASN A 537 -14.81 3.57 -5.99
CA ASN A 537 -15.46 3.15 -7.23
C ASN A 537 -14.40 2.79 -8.29
N TRP A 538 -14.05 1.50 -8.35
CA TRP A 538 -13.01 1.00 -9.25
C TRP A 538 -13.43 1.14 -10.72
N ASP A 539 -14.71 0.92 -11.04
CA ASP A 539 -15.22 0.88 -12.41
C ASP A 539 -15.12 2.21 -13.17
N GLN A 540 -15.19 3.32 -12.43
CA GLN A 540 -15.07 4.68 -12.96
C GLN A 540 -13.70 5.31 -12.65
N SER A 541 -12.75 4.55 -12.10
CA SER A 541 -11.43 5.05 -11.72
C SER A 541 -10.54 5.29 -12.95
N GLN A 542 -9.71 6.33 -12.90
CA GLN A 542 -8.68 6.58 -13.92
C GLN A 542 -7.58 5.51 -13.86
N GLU A 543 -7.39 4.94 -12.66
CA GLU A 543 -6.44 3.89 -12.36
C GLU A 543 -6.81 2.58 -13.07
N LYS A 544 -8.11 2.21 -13.14
CA LYS A 544 -8.60 1.11 -13.99
C LYS A 544 -8.38 1.36 -15.47
N GLN A 545 -8.72 2.55 -15.97
CA GLN A 545 -8.53 2.92 -17.38
C GLN A 545 -7.05 2.86 -17.81
N LYS A 546 -6.14 3.31 -16.95
CA LYS A 546 -4.68 3.22 -17.18
C LYS A 546 -4.18 1.77 -17.13
N LEU A 547 -4.71 0.96 -16.21
CA LEU A 547 -4.38 -0.47 -16.10
C LEU A 547 -4.84 -1.24 -17.35
N GLU A 548 -6.04 -0.96 -17.86
CA GLU A 548 -6.58 -1.55 -19.08
C GLU A 548 -5.78 -1.12 -20.32
N ALA A 549 -5.36 0.16 -20.41
CA ALA A 549 -4.44 0.64 -21.45
C ALA A 549 -3.05 -0.03 -21.42
N LEU A 550 -2.60 -0.51 -20.25
CA LEU A 550 -1.38 -1.32 -20.09
C LEU A 550 -1.58 -2.82 -20.41
N GLY A 551 -2.76 -3.24 -20.89
CA GLY A 551 -3.05 -4.64 -21.25
C GLY A 551 -3.39 -5.53 -20.04
N PHE A 552 -3.96 -4.94 -18.98
CA PHE A 552 -4.39 -5.63 -17.77
C PHE A 552 -5.86 -5.38 -17.48
N SER A 553 -6.70 -6.42 -17.67
CA SER A 553 -8.08 -6.38 -17.20
C SER A 553 -8.14 -6.78 -15.72
N LEU A 554 -8.72 -5.91 -14.91
CA LEU A 554 -9.12 -6.20 -13.53
C LEU A 554 -10.60 -5.80 -13.38
N PRO A 555 -11.56 -6.72 -13.56
CA PRO A 555 -12.97 -6.36 -13.53
C PRO A 555 -13.42 -5.89 -12.13
N ALA A 556 -12.99 -6.61 -11.08
CA ALA A 556 -13.36 -6.39 -9.69
C ALA A 556 -12.11 -6.28 -8.81
N ILE A 557 -11.97 -5.15 -8.10
CA ILE A 557 -10.84 -4.84 -7.20
C ILE A 557 -10.83 -5.75 -5.95
N GLU A 558 -12.02 -6.22 -5.57
CA GLU A 558 -12.32 -7.22 -4.56
C GLU A 558 -11.46 -8.47 -4.71
N THR A 559 -11.18 -8.91 -5.95
CA THR A 559 -10.38 -10.11 -6.22
C THR A 559 -8.93 -10.01 -5.69
N ILE A 560 -8.41 -8.79 -5.53
CA ILE A 560 -7.11 -8.51 -4.93
C ILE A 560 -7.22 -8.40 -3.40
N ILE A 561 -8.30 -7.84 -2.89
CA ILE A 561 -8.56 -7.74 -1.45
C ILE A 561 -8.71 -9.14 -0.85
N ASP A 562 -9.52 -9.99 -1.50
CA ASP A 562 -9.78 -11.38 -1.12
C ASP A 562 -8.51 -12.25 -1.23
N GLU A 563 -7.70 -12.11 -2.29
CA GLU A 563 -6.42 -12.82 -2.41
C GLU A 563 -5.38 -12.33 -1.38
N CYS A 564 -5.37 -11.03 -1.06
CA CYS A 564 -4.50 -10.48 -0.03
C CYS A 564 -4.87 -11.04 1.35
N TYR A 565 -6.16 -11.05 1.69
CA TYR A 565 -6.65 -11.70 2.91
C TYR A 565 -6.27 -13.19 2.97
N ARG A 566 -6.36 -13.91 1.84
CA ARG A 566 -5.93 -15.33 1.74
C ARG A 566 -4.41 -15.52 1.88
N ILE A 567 -3.59 -14.50 1.59
CA ILE A 567 -2.15 -14.50 1.87
C ILE A 567 -1.90 -14.22 3.36
N MET A 568 -2.61 -13.27 3.95
CA MET A 568 -2.48 -12.88 5.37
C MET A 568 -3.00 -13.93 6.35
N GLY A 569 -3.75 -14.93 5.87
CA GLY A 569 -4.24 -16.08 6.63
C GLY A 569 -3.48 -17.40 6.38
N LYS A 570 -2.25 -17.33 5.87
CA LYS A 570 -1.33 -18.45 5.65
C LYS A 570 -0.01 -18.25 6.37
#